data_AF-W7T1L9-F1
#
_entry.id   AF-W7T1L9-F1
#
_cell.length_a   1.000
_cell.length_b   1.000
_cell.length_c   1.000
_cell.angle_alpha   90.00
_cell.angle_beta   90.00
_cell.angle_gamma   90.00
#
_symmetry.space_group_name_H-M   'P 1'
#
loop_
_entity.id
_entity.type
_entity.pdbx_description
1 polymer ?
#
loop_
_entity_poly.entity_id
_entity_poly.type
_entity_poly.pdbx_seq_one_letter_code
_entity_poly.pdbx_strand_id
1 'polypeptide(L)'
;MDCGVSGGVWGLDVGYGLMVGGDKKHVDHAMPIFDALRPEGPREEGFAHSGPVGAGHFSKMVHNGIEYGLMQAYAEGFELLEASELVTDVPATIKAWQRGTVVRSWLLDLLVRALDSDPELDDLRGYVEDSGEGRWTVEEAINHSVPAPVISAALFARFASRQDDSPAMRAVAALRNQFGGHAVQKA
;
A
#
# COMPACT_ATOMS: atom_id res chain seq x y z
N MET A 1 6.57 12.75 -22.94
CA MET A 1 7.37 12.17 -21.84
C MET A 1 6.52 12.31 -20.59
N ASP A 2 6.59 11.32 -19.73
CA ASP A 2 5.90 11.23 -18.44
C ASP A 2 6.89 10.66 -17.40
N CYS A 3 6.64 10.90 -16.12
CA CYS A 3 7.50 10.42 -15.05
C CYS A 3 6.68 10.05 -13.83
N GLY A 4 6.67 8.77 -13.50
CA GLY A 4 6.22 8.29 -12.21
C GLY A 4 7.26 8.62 -11.13
N VAL A 5 6.84 9.33 -10.09
CA VAL A 5 7.71 9.79 -8.99
C VAL A 5 7.26 9.17 -7.68
N SER A 6 8.15 8.53 -6.93
CA SER A 6 7.89 7.94 -5.60
C SER A 6 8.86 8.49 -4.55
N GLY A 7 8.45 8.51 -3.27
CA GLY A 7 9.25 9.05 -2.14
C GLY A 7 8.47 9.98 -1.20
N GLY A 8 7.32 10.50 -1.64
CA GLY A 8 6.45 11.34 -0.82
C GLY A 8 7.16 12.60 -0.29
N VAL A 9 6.80 13.02 0.92
CA VAL A 9 7.39 14.20 1.58
C VAL A 9 8.88 14.02 1.90
N TRP A 10 9.35 12.77 2.05
CA TRP A 10 10.74 12.45 2.35
C TRP A 10 11.66 12.56 1.16
N GLY A 11 11.13 12.48 -0.06
CA GLY A 11 11.96 12.54 -1.27
C GLY A 11 12.70 13.87 -1.44
N LEU A 12 12.29 14.93 -0.75
CA LEU A 12 13.06 16.18 -0.69
C LEU A 12 14.42 15.98 0.00
N ASP A 13 14.46 15.15 1.04
CA ASP A 13 15.65 14.94 1.86
C ASP A 13 16.49 13.76 1.34
N VAL A 14 15.85 12.70 0.84
CA VAL A 14 16.52 11.44 0.46
C VAL A 14 16.48 11.13 -1.05
N GLY A 15 15.86 12.00 -1.84
CA GLY A 15 15.67 11.81 -3.28
C GLY A 15 14.44 10.97 -3.66
N TYR A 16 14.08 11.01 -4.94
CA TYR A 16 12.89 10.38 -5.48
C TYR A 16 13.20 9.15 -6.33
N GLY A 17 12.36 8.12 -6.25
CA GLY A 17 12.36 7.03 -7.24
C GLY A 17 11.68 7.48 -8.52
N LEU A 18 12.40 7.43 -9.66
CA LEU A 18 11.96 7.99 -10.94
C LEU A 18 11.79 6.91 -12.01
N MET A 19 10.56 6.76 -12.51
CA MET A 19 10.20 5.86 -13.60
C MET A 19 9.75 6.70 -14.80
N VAL A 20 10.59 6.82 -15.83
CA VAL A 20 10.36 7.77 -16.93
C VAL A 20 9.91 7.04 -18.19
N GLY A 21 8.82 7.52 -18.79
CA GLY A 21 8.32 7.09 -20.10
C GLY A 21 8.58 8.15 -21.17
N GLY A 22 9.04 7.74 -22.35
CA GLY A 22 9.23 8.63 -23.50
C GLY A 22 10.29 8.18 -24.48
N ASP A 23 10.46 8.91 -25.58
CA ASP A 23 11.56 8.65 -26.52
C ASP A 23 12.90 8.89 -25.86
N LYS A 24 13.85 7.98 -26.11
CA LYS A 24 15.21 8.03 -25.54
C LYS A 24 15.88 9.40 -25.71
N LYS A 25 15.76 10.04 -26.89
CA LYS A 25 16.33 11.37 -27.15
C LYS A 25 15.84 12.45 -26.17
N HIS A 26 14.58 12.39 -25.75
CA HIS A 26 13.97 13.36 -24.84
C HIS A 26 14.34 13.06 -23.39
N VAL A 27 14.38 11.76 -23.04
CA VAL A 27 14.84 11.30 -21.73
C VAL A 27 16.31 11.68 -21.52
N ASP A 28 17.18 11.38 -22.50
CA ASP A 28 18.61 11.73 -22.49
C ASP A 28 18.83 13.23 -22.30
N HIS A 29 18.03 14.07 -22.96
CA HIS A 29 18.09 15.52 -22.81
C HIS A 29 17.68 16.00 -21.40
N ALA A 30 16.72 15.33 -20.77
CA ALA A 30 16.23 15.66 -19.43
C ALA A 30 17.03 15.01 -18.29
N MET A 31 17.99 14.14 -18.58
CA MET A 31 18.79 13.43 -17.58
C MET A 31 19.41 14.31 -16.49
N PRO A 32 19.92 15.54 -16.77
CA PRO A 32 20.43 16.40 -15.70
C PRO A 32 19.39 16.73 -14.62
N ILE A 33 18.10 16.80 -14.97
CA ILE A 33 17.01 17.03 -14.01
C ILE A 33 16.79 15.77 -13.17
N PHE A 34 16.74 14.60 -13.81
CA PHE A 34 16.53 13.33 -13.10
C PHE A 34 17.71 12.98 -12.19
N ASP A 35 18.94 13.26 -12.61
CA ASP A 35 20.13 13.09 -11.77
C ASP A 35 20.13 14.02 -10.55
N ALA A 36 19.51 15.20 -10.65
CA ALA A 36 19.38 16.12 -9.52
C ALA A 36 18.28 15.72 -8.52
N LEU A 37 17.27 14.95 -8.96
CA LEU A 37 16.10 14.58 -8.15
C LEU A 37 16.17 13.17 -7.56
N ARG A 38 16.90 12.24 -8.19
CA ARG A 38 17.04 10.86 -7.73
C ARG A 38 17.85 10.79 -6.41
N PRO A 39 17.73 9.70 -5.63
CA PRO A 39 18.61 9.46 -4.49
C PRO A 39 20.09 9.40 -4.89
N GLU A 40 20.96 9.73 -3.94
CA GLU A 40 22.40 9.49 -4.06
C GLU A 40 22.69 7.99 -4.24
N GLY A 41 23.82 7.68 -4.88
CA GLY A 41 24.22 6.30 -5.20
C GLY A 41 24.09 5.94 -6.68
N PRO A 42 24.14 4.63 -7.01
CA PRO A 42 24.00 4.14 -8.39
C PRO A 42 22.71 4.63 -9.04
N ARG A 43 22.80 5.08 -10.30
CA ARG A 43 21.66 5.72 -10.98
C ARG A 43 20.52 4.72 -11.16
N GLU A 44 20.84 3.49 -11.50
CA GLU A 44 19.92 2.39 -11.74
C GLU A 44 19.07 2.00 -10.52
N GLU A 45 19.47 2.41 -9.31
CA GLU A 45 18.71 2.19 -8.08
C GLU A 45 17.63 3.26 -7.84
N GLY A 46 17.76 4.44 -8.46
CA GLY A 46 16.85 5.58 -8.28
C GLY A 46 16.16 6.05 -9.57
N PHE A 47 16.57 5.56 -10.73
CA PHE A 47 16.05 5.98 -12.03
C PHE A 47 15.94 4.80 -13.01
N ALA A 48 14.81 4.75 -13.72
CA ALA A 48 14.59 3.85 -14.84
C ALA A 48 13.97 4.59 -16.04
N HIS A 49 14.47 4.32 -17.24
CA HIS A 49 13.75 4.61 -18.49
C HIS A 49 12.82 3.42 -18.78
N SER A 50 11.58 3.52 -18.30
CA SER A 50 10.60 2.42 -18.27
C SER A 50 10.02 2.04 -19.64
N GLY A 51 10.15 2.90 -20.66
CA GLY A 51 9.64 2.62 -21.99
C GLY A 51 9.14 3.86 -22.73
N PRO A 52 8.17 3.72 -23.65
CA PRO A 52 7.58 4.85 -24.38
C PRO A 52 6.69 5.72 -23.45
N VAL A 53 6.08 6.76 -24.01
CA VAL A 53 5.15 7.62 -23.26
C VAL A 53 4.01 6.76 -22.68
N GLY A 54 3.70 6.97 -21.41
CA GLY A 54 2.75 6.21 -20.59
C GLY A 54 3.39 5.16 -19.70
N ALA A 55 4.58 4.65 -20.06
CA ALA A 55 5.24 3.58 -19.32
C ALA A 55 5.68 4.01 -17.91
N GLY A 56 6.10 5.27 -17.73
CA GLY A 56 6.53 5.77 -16.43
C GLY A 56 5.38 5.84 -15.43
N HIS A 57 4.26 6.44 -15.83
CA HIS A 57 3.05 6.48 -15.00
C HIS A 57 2.44 5.09 -14.77
N PHE A 58 2.45 4.20 -15.77
CA PHE A 58 1.99 2.83 -15.60
C PHE A 58 2.84 2.07 -14.56
N SER A 59 4.18 2.15 -14.65
CA SER A 59 5.07 1.58 -13.64
C SER A 59 4.78 2.11 -12.24
N LYS A 60 4.54 3.42 -12.10
CA LYS A 60 4.23 4.04 -10.81
C LYS A 60 2.85 3.63 -10.27
N MET A 61 1.87 3.44 -11.14
CA MET A 61 0.57 2.91 -10.74
C MET A 61 0.73 1.49 -10.16
N VAL A 62 1.47 0.59 -10.84
CA VAL A 62 1.74 -0.76 -10.31
C VAL A 62 2.46 -0.70 -8.96
N HIS A 63 3.45 0.20 -8.82
CA HIS A 63 4.13 0.44 -7.54
C HIS A 63 3.13 0.78 -6.42
N ASN A 64 2.17 1.67 -6.67
CA ASN A 64 1.15 2.04 -5.68
C ASN A 64 0.25 0.85 -5.30
N GLY A 65 -0.13 0.00 -6.27
CA GLY A 65 -0.88 -1.22 -5.97
C GLY A 65 -0.09 -2.19 -5.07
N ILE A 66 1.22 -2.36 -5.32
CA ILE A 66 2.10 -3.15 -4.44
C ILE A 66 2.14 -2.57 -3.03
N GLU A 67 2.25 -1.24 -2.91
CA GLU A 67 2.25 -0.54 -1.62
C GLU A 67 0.99 -0.86 -0.79
N TYR A 68 -0.19 -0.94 -1.42
CA TYR A 68 -1.44 -1.31 -0.75
C TYR A 68 -1.36 -2.71 -0.16
N GLY A 69 -0.85 -3.67 -0.93
CA GLY A 69 -0.67 -5.05 -0.47
C GLY A 69 0.30 -5.17 0.71
N LEU A 70 1.43 -4.44 0.66
CA LEU A 70 2.41 -4.45 1.75
C LEU A 70 1.85 -3.85 3.04
N MET A 71 1.18 -2.70 2.95
CA MET A 71 0.56 -2.07 4.13
C MET A 71 -0.51 -2.98 4.74
N GLN A 72 -1.35 -3.60 3.91
CA GLN A 72 -2.39 -4.50 4.40
C GLN A 72 -1.79 -5.73 5.11
N ALA A 73 -0.71 -6.30 4.59
CA ALA A 73 -0.04 -7.44 5.23
C ALA A 73 0.54 -7.08 6.61
N TYR A 74 1.11 -5.88 6.78
CA TYR A 74 1.54 -5.41 8.10
C TYR A 74 0.36 -5.17 9.04
N ALA A 75 -0.74 -4.59 8.55
CA ALA A 75 -1.93 -4.31 9.36
C ALA A 75 -2.58 -5.60 9.90
N GLU A 76 -2.77 -6.60 9.05
CA GLU A 76 -3.30 -7.91 9.46
C GLU A 76 -2.39 -8.60 10.49
N GLY A 77 -1.07 -8.48 10.31
CA GLY A 77 -0.09 -8.96 11.28
C GLY A 77 -0.16 -8.24 12.62
N PHE A 78 -0.29 -6.92 12.60
CA PHE A 78 -0.46 -6.11 13.81
C PHE A 78 -1.72 -6.51 14.59
N GLU A 79 -2.88 -6.55 13.93
CA GLU A 79 -4.16 -6.95 14.56
C GLU A 79 -4.09 -8.36 15.15
N LEU A 80 -3.44 -9.31 14.45
CA LEU A 80 -3.27 -10.67 14.95
C LEU A 80 -2.37 -10.74 16.20
N LEU A 81 -1.33 -9.90 16.27
CA LEU A 81 -0.47 -9.82 17.45
C LEU A 81 -1.24 -9.24 18.65
N GLU A 82 -2.00 -8.17 18.44
CA GLU A 82 -2.86 -7.55 19.47
C GLU A 82 -3.93 -8.52 19.99
N ALA A 83 -4.51 -9.35 19.11
CA ALA A 83 -5.51 -10.34 19.49
C ALA A 83 -4.94 -11.52 20.31
N SER A 84 -3.62 -11.65 20.41
CA SER A 84 -2.97 -12.79 21.06
C SER A 84 -2.52 -12.47 22.49
N GLU A 85 -2.97 -13.24 23.46
CA GLU A 85 -2.50 -13.14 24.86
C GLU A 85 -1.00 -13.50 25.03
N LEU A 86 -0.37 -14.11 24.02
CA LEU A 86 1.04 -14.51 24.07
C LEU A 86 2.01 -13.34 23.86
N VAL A 87 1.57 -12.30 23.16
CA VAL A 87 2.42 -11.17 22.78
C VAL A 87 2.07 -10.00 23.67
N THR A 88 2.90 -9.75 24.68
CA THR A 88 2.63 -8.71 25.68
C THR A 88 3.20 -7.34 25.30
N ASP A 89 3.97 -7.26 24.21
CA ASP A 89 4.59 -6.03 23.71
C ASP A 89 4.65 -6.06 22.18
N VAL A 90 3.52 -5.73 21.56
CA VAL A 90 3.36 -5.68 20.10
C VAL A 90 4.24 -4.60 19.46
N PRO A 91 4.31 -3.35 19.99
CA PRO A 91 5.18 -2.32 19.44
C PRO A 91 6.65 -2.74 19.40
N ALA A 92 7.19 -3.32 20.49
CA ALA A 92 8.58 -3.78 20.50
C ALA A 92 8.80 -4.96 19.54
N THR A 93 7.81 -5.85 19.39
CA THR A 93 7.88 -6.97 18.45
C THR A 93 7.98 -6.48 17.00
N ILE A 94 7.14 -5.53 16.60
CA ILE A 94 7.18 -4.92 15.26
C ILE A 94 8.48 -4.14 15.05
N LYS A 95 8.94 -3.39 16.07
CA LYS A 95 10.21 -2.68 16.04
C LYS A 95 11.41 -3.61 15.84
N ALA A 96 11.38 -4.79 16.44
CA ALA A 96 12.44 -5.79 16.27
C ALA A 96 12.56 -6.26 14.80
N TRP A 97 11.50 -6.15 13.99
CA TRP A 97 11.55 -6.55 12.59
C TRP A 97 12.41 -5.63 11.71
N GLN A 98 12.70 -4.41 12.14
CA GLN A 98 13.51 -3.45 11.39
C GLN A 98 14.94 -3.97 11.13
N ARG A 99 15.44 -4.90 11.96
CA ARG A 99 16.82 -5.39 11.87
C ARG A 99 16.89 -6.91 11.92
N GLY A 100 17.64 -7.49 10.98
CA GLY A 100 17.90 -8.94 10.94
C GLY A 100 16.74 -9.78 10.40
N THR A 101 15.55 -9.22 10.18
CA THR A 101 14.41 -9.95 9.60
C THR A 101 14.27 -9.70 8.10
N VAL A 102 13.52 -10.59 7.44
CA VAL A 102 13.29 -10.55 5.98
C VAL A 102 12.21 -9.55 5.56
N VAL A 103 11.30 -9.18 6.47
CA VAL A 103 10.15 -8.30 6.17
C VAL A 103 10.47 -6.81 6.38
N ARG A 104 11.76 -6.45 6.46
CA ARG A 104 12.20 -5.06 6.61
C ARG A 104 11.82 -4.22 5.38
N SER A 105 11.35 -3.00 5.60
CA SER A 105 11.05 -2.04 4.54
C SER A 105 10.90 -0.63 5.12
N TRP A 106 10.88 0.37 4.24
CA TRP A 106 10.57 1.75 4.66
C TRP A 106 9.16 1.88 5.23
N LEU A 107 8.17 1.13 4.70
CA LEU A 107 6.80 1.13 5.25
C LEU A 107 6.77 0.58 6.68
N LEU A 108 7.58 -0.44 6.99
CA LEU A 108 7.75 -0.94 8.34
C LEU A 108 8.34 0.15 9.26
N ASP A 109 9.35 0.88 8.79
CA ASP A 109 9.94 1.97 9.57
C ASP A 109 8.94 3.09 9.88
N LEU A 110 8.03 3.39 8.94
CA LEU A 110 6.94 4.33 9.13
C LEU A 110 5.90 3.83 10.13
N LEU A 111 5.53 2.54 10.08
CA LEU A 111 4.63 1.94 11.06
C LEU A 111 5.24 1.98 12.47
N VAL A 112 6.52 1.62 12.61
CA VAL A 112 7.23 1.71 13.90
C VAL A 112 7.24 3.14 14.42
N ARG A 113 7.44 4.14 13.56
CA ARG A 113 7.38 5.54 13.97
C ARG A 113 6.00 5.96 14.47
N ALA A 114 4.93 5.44 13.85
CA ALA A 114 3.57 5.67 14.32
C ALA A 114 3.37 5.05 15.71
N LEU A 115 3.77 3.78 15.89
CA LEU A 115 3.67 3.06 17.17
C LEU A 115 4.55 3.65 18.29
N ASP A 116 5.70 4.24 17.94
CA ASP A 116 6.53 4.97 18.90
C ASP A 116 5.83 6.25 19.41
N SER A 117 4.90 6.80 18.63
CA SER A 117 4.14 8.01 18.99
C SER A 117 2.83 7.68 19.70
N ASP A 118 2.13 6.66 19.21
CA ASP A 118 0.87 6.14 19.74
C ASP A 118 0.90 4.60 19.66
N PRO A 119 1.26 3.91 20.75
CA PRO A 119 1.45 2.45 20.75
C PRO A 119 0.21 1.63 20.40
N GLU A 120 -0.99 2.15 20.69
CA GLU A 120 -2.26 1.47 20.45
C GLU A 120 -2.96 1.97 19.18
N LEU A 121 -2.47 3.08 18.59
CA LEU A 121 -3.07 3.77 17.44
C LEU A 121 -4.50 4.29 17.71
N ASP A 122 -4.84 4.51 18.98
CA ASP A 122 -6.16 4.92 19.45
C ASP A 122 -6.55 6.35 19.02
N ASP A 123 -5.58 7.20 18.66
CA ASP A 123 -5.85 8.51 18.08
C ASP A 123 -6.44 8.43 16.65
N LEU A 124 -6.40 7.24 16.02
CA LEU A 124 -6.87 6.99 14.67
C LEU A 124 -8.19 6.21 14.66
N ARG A 125 -9.10 6.60 13.78
CA ARG A 125 -10.24 5.74 13.41
C ARG A 125 -9.76 4.68 12.42
N GLY A 126 -10.22 3.45 12.55
CA GLY A 126 -10.03 2.35 11.57
C GLY A 126 -10.76 2.59 10.24
N TYR A 127 -10.43 3.69 9.57
CA TYR A 127 -11.01 4.16 8.32
C TYR A 127 -9.88 4.57 7.38
N VAL A 128 -9.81 3.97 6.19
CA VAL A 128 -8.70 4.18 5.26
C VAL A 128 -9.21 4.63 3.89
N GLU A 129 -8.83 5.83 3.48
CA GLU A 129 -9.09 6.34 2.13
C GLU A 129 -8.21 5.67 1.07
N ASP A 130 -8.62 5.80 -0.19
CA ASP A 130 -7.81 5.45 -1.35
C ASP A 130 -7.76 6.64 -2.29
N SER A 131 -6.56 7.04 -2.70
CA SER A 131 -6.34 8.11 -3.66
C SER A 131 -6.64 7.70 -5.13
N GLY A 132 -7.11 6.47 -5.33
CA GLY A 132 -7.56 5.92 -6.61
C GLY A 132 -6.55 5.00 -7.30
N GLU A 133 -5.25 5.08 -7.00
CA GLU A 133 -4.21 4.35 -7.74
C GLU A 133 -4.27 2.83 -7.51
N GLY A 134 -4.75 2.40 -6.34
CA GLY A 134 -5.05 0.99 -6.08
C GLY A 134 -6.17 0.47 -6.98
N ARG A 135 -7.18 1.30 -7.28
CA ARG A 135 -8.28 0.94 -8.20
C ARG A 135 -7.76 0.75 -9.61
N TRP A 136 -7.00 1.72 -10.12
CA TRP A 136 -6.41 1.64 -11.46
C TRP A 136 -5.53 0.41 -11.62
N THR A 137 -4.77 0.02 -10.59
CA THR A 137 -3.96 -1.21 -10.65
C THR A 137 -4.81 -2.46 -10.80
N VAL A 138 -5.92 -2.56 -10.07
CA VAL A 138 -6.84 -3.70 -10.18
C VAL A 138 -7.58 -3.69 -11.52
N GLU A 139 -8.00 -2.53 -12.00
CA GLU A 139 -8.61 -2.37 -13.33
C GLU A 139 -7.66 -2.83 -14.44
N GLU A 140 -6.39 -2.40 -14.41
CA GLU A 140 -5.39 -2.82 -15.38
C GLU A 140 -5.05 -4.31 -15.26
N ALA A 141 -5.01 -4.87 -14.05
CA ALA A 141 -4.87 -6.31 -13.86
C ALA A 141 -6.00 -7.08 -14.57
N ILE A 142 -7.25 -6.61 -14.50
CA ILE A 142 -8.38 -7.20 -15.23
C ILE A 142 -8.21 -7.03 -16.74
N ASN A 143 -7.89 -5.83 -17.22
CA ASN A 143 -7.70 -5.54 -18.65
C ASN A 143 -6.62 -6.44 -19.28
N HIS A 144 -5.57 -6.74 -18.52
CA HIS A 144 -4.48 -7.61 -18.94
C HIS A 144 -4.69 -9.09 -18.60
N SER A 145 -5.79 -9.47 -17.97
CA SER A 145 -6.05 -10.84 -17.48
C SER A 145 -4.96 -11.38 -16.55
N VAL A 146 -4.39 -10.51 -15.71
CA VAL A 146 -3.34 -10.83 -14.72
C VAL A 146 -3.97 -11.03 -13.34
N PRO A 147 -3.80 -12.19 -12.69
CA PRO A 147 -4.28 -12.38 -11.33
C PRO A 147 -3.55 -11.48 -10.32
N ALA A 148 -4.28 -10.61 -9.63
CA ALA A 148 -3.74 -9.69 -8.60
C ALA A 148 -4.45 -9.84 -7.23
N PRO A 149 -4.56 -11.05 -6.66
CA PRO A 149 -5.42 -11.31 -5.50
C PRO A 149 -5.04 -10.49 -4.26
N VAL A 150 -3.74 -10.29 -4.00
CA VAL A 150 -3.25 -9.52 -2.84
C VAL A 150 -3.65 -8.05 -2.94
N ILE A 151 -3.40 -7.42 -4.09
CA ILE A 151 -3.71 -6.00 -4.33
C ILE A 151 -5.22 -5.79 -4.28
N SER A 152 -5.99 -6.68 -4.90
CA SER A 152 -7.46 -6.62 -4.88
C SER A 152 -8.02 -6.76 -3.47
N ALA A 153 -7.51 -7.70 -2.67
CA ALA A 153 -7.95 -7.88 -1.28
C ALA A 153 -7.62 -6.64 -0.42
N ALA A 154 -6.41 -6.09 -0.55
CA ALA A 154 -6.02 -4.87 0.16
C ALA A 154 -6.90 -3.67 -0.22
N LEU A 155 -7.27 -3.52 -1.49
CA LEU A 155 -8.20 -2.48 -1.93
C LEU A 155 -9.59 -2.67 -1.30
N PHE A 156 -10.13 -3.90 -1.30
CA PHE A 156 -11.44 -4.19 -0.72
C PHE A 156 -11.47 -4.04 0.80
N ALA A 157 -10.37 -4.34 1.50
CA ALA A 157 -10.23 -4.09 2.93
C ALA A 157 -10.44 -2.61 3.27
N ARG A 158 -9.88 -1.70 2.44
CA ARG A 158 -10.16 -0.26 2.58
C ARG A 158 -11.63 0.06 2.37
N PHE A 159 -12.29 -0.51 1.37
CA PHE A 159 -13.72 -0.26 1.17
C PHE A 159 -14.57 -0.75 2.35
N ALA A 160 -14.21 -1.91 2.92
CA ALA A 160 -14.86 -2.44 4.12
C ALA A 160 -14.68 -1.49 5.32
N SER A 161 -13.48 -0.92 5.51
CA SER A 161 -13.20 0.03 6.61
C SER A 161 -14.09 1.30 6.59
N ARG A 162 -14.70 1.61 5.43
CA ARG A 162 -15.59 2.78 5.27
C ARG A 162 -17.07 2.46 5.52
N GLN A 163 -17.40 1.20 5.77
CA GLN A 163 -18.77 0.77 6.03
C GLN A 163 -19.00 0.63 7.54
N ASP A 164 -19.76 1.56 8.12
CA ASP A 164 -20.18 1.45 9.52
C ASP A 164 -21.12 0.25 9.74
N ASP A 165 -22.01 -0.04 8.77
CA ASP A 165 -22.85 -1.23 8.77
C ASP A 165 -23.00 -1.75 7.33
N SER A 166 -22.51 -2.97 7.09
CA SER A 166 -22.42 -3.54 5.75
C SER A 166 -23.76 -4.12 5.27
N PRO A 167 -24.35 -3.61 4.18
CA PRO A 167 -25.55 -4.18 3.59
C PRO A 167 -25.37 -5.65 3.18
N ALA A 168 -24.16 -6.03 2.75
CA ALA A 168 -23.83 -7.41 2.43
C ALA A 168 -23.94 -8.30 3.67
N MET A 169 -23.41 -7.86 4.83
CA MET A 169 -23.52 -8.62 6.08
C MET A 169 -24.95 -8.69 6.60
N ARG A 170 -25.76 -7.64 6.44
CA ARG A 170 -27.21 -7.68 6.73
C ARG A 170 -27.93 -8.73 5.86
N ALA A 171 -27.62 -8.79 4.56
CA ALA A 171 -28.18 -9.81 3.67
C ALA A 171 -27.76 -11.23 4.08
N VAL A 172 -26.49 -11.43 4.46
CA VAL A 172 -26.01 -12.72 4.98
C VAL A 172 -26.72 -13.11 6.28
N ALA A 173 -26.88 -12.18 7.22
CA ALA A 173 -27.59 -12.41 8.47
C ALA A 173 -29.06 -12.81 8.21
N ALA A 174 -29.73 -12.10 7.30
CA ALA A 174 -31.10 -12.42 6.88
C ALA A 174 -31.19 -13.82 6.25
N LEU A 175 -30.29 -14.16 5.31
CA LEU A 175 -30.26 -15.49 4.70
C LEU A 175 -30.09 -16.58 5.75
N ARG A 176 -29.09 -16.46 6.64
CA ARG A 176 -28.84 -17.40 7.73
C ARG A 176 -30.04 -17.59 8.65
N ASN A 177 -30.78 -16.51 8.91
CA ASN A 177 -32.02 -16.60 9.66
C ASN A 177 -33.12 -17.35 8.88
N GLN A 178 -33.31 -17.02 7.61
CA GLN A 178 -34.39 -17.60 6.79
C GLN A 178 -34.20 -19.09 6.51
N PHE A 179 -32.99 -19.54 6.14
CA PHE A 179 -32.78 -20.97 5.84
C PHE A 179 -32.44 -21.81 7.08
N GLY A 180 -31.79 -21.23 8.09
CA GLY A 180 -31.20 -21.97 9.21
C GLY A 180 -31.70 -21.58 10.60
N GLY A 181 -32.60 -20.60 10.71
CA GLY A 181 -33.13 -20.13 11.98
C GLY A 181 -32.09 -19.47 12.90
N HIS A 182 -30.92 -19.08 12.38
CA HIS A 182 -29.87 -18.45 13.17
C HIS A 182 -30.34 -17.12 13.79
N ALA A 183 -29.92 -16.85 15.04
CA ALA A 183 -30.21 -15.59 15.72
C ALA A 183 -29.62 -14.39 14.96
N VAL A 184 -30.35 -13.28 14.95
CA VAL A 184 -29.96 -12.02 14.31
C VAL A 184 -29.98 -10.88 15.32
N GLN A 185 -29.08 -9.91 15.15
CA GLN A 185 -29.12 -8.66 15.89
C GLN A 185 -29.95 -7.64 15.10
N LYS A 186 -30.82 -6.91 15.80
CA LYS A 186 -31.62 -5.82 15.21
C LYS A 186 -30.87 -4.50 15.37
N ALA A 187 -31.07 -3.60 14.40
CA ALA A 187 -30.53 -2.25 14.41
C ALA A 187 -31.12 -1.40 15.56
#